data_AF-A0AAC9HJ35-F1
#
_entry.id   AF-A0AAC9HJ35-F1
#
_cell.length_a   1.000
_cell.length_b   1.000
_cell.length_c   1.000
_cell.angle_alpha   90.00
_cell.angle_beta   90.00
_cell.angle_gamma   90.00
#
_symmetry.space_group_name_H-M   'P 1'
#
loop_
_entity.id
_entity.type
_entity.pdbx_description
1 polymer ?
#
loop_
_entity_poly.entity_id
_entity_poly.type
_entity_poly.pdbx_seq_one_letter_code
_entity_poly.pdbx_strand_id
1 'polypeptide(L)'
;MPKKAAAVIALVLLLSLSFTYVQISSRLNRSPAATTAASSDNVNQPAPAQLATATPHQNGQAQLAGVQSNEVYYQNKIVVLIYHHIDVKEEPGLVISPERFASELDMLLARGYHVISLDQLRDFLNGGSVPDNAVLITFDDGYESVHQYALPELQKRHMPAVAFTIVKYVGQKRGNLQYYSWDGAREMAAAGFTTQSHTYNLHDFGPLASGKNGPLLNGPLKGQSLSDYRNMVYQDLKRSREEIESHLQQPVYALALPFGAGGQTAIQAAVDAGFKIVFTTHYGVVTRQSNPLALPRVNAGGPAITPAKLDALIRAAAGATTSPKGQQKQPPTYHPVVASKKTKRI
;
A
#
# COMPACT_ATOMS: atom_id res chain seq x y z
N MET A 1 -70.67 38.60 -11.40
CA MET A 1 -70.92 38.70 -12.87
C MET A 1 -70.19 39.93 -13.39
N PRO A 2 -69.51 39.96 -14.56
CA PRO A 2 -69.06 38.90 -15.49
C PRO A 2 -67.56 38.97 -15.95
N LYS A 3 -67.03 37.81 -16.44
CA LYS A 3 -66.12 37.54 -17.61
C LYS A 3 -64.76 38.26 -17.74
N LYS A 4 -63.63 37.71 -18.26
CA LYS A 4 -63.10 36.42 -18.78
C LYS A 4 -61.60 36.67 -19.16
N ALA A 5 -60.78 35.59 -19.21
CA ALA A 5 -59.49 35.41 -19.95
C ALA A 5 -58.23 36.17 -19.44
N ALA A 6 -56.99 35.66 -19.40
CA ALA A 6 -56.26 34.63 -20.20
C ALA A 6 -55.09 33.99 -19.38
N ALA A 7 -54.92 32.65 -19.36
CA ALA A 7 -53.94 31.83 -20.13
C ALA A 7 -52.44 32.13 -19.85
N VAL A 8 -51.73 31.32 -19.05
CA VAL A 8 -50.93 30.13 -19.43
C VAL A 8 -49.96 30.37 -20.60
N ILE A 9 -48.76 30.91 -20.34
CA ILE A 9 -47.54 30.69 -21.15
C ILE A 9 -46.30 30.83 -20.23
N ALA A 10 -45.83 29.71 -19.66
CA ALA A 10 -44.52 29.62 -19.04
C ALA A 10 -44.01 28.17 -19.16
N LEU A 11 -43.98 27.63 -20.39
CA LEU A 11 -43.37 26.33 -20.69
C LEU A 11 -43.02 26.18 -22.17
N VAL A 12 -42.19 27.08 -22.74
CA VAL A 12 -41.51 26.87 -24.04
C VAL A 12 -40.11 27.54 -24.04
N LEU A 13 -39.35 27.44 -22.95
CA LEU A 13 -37.96 27.93 -22.87
C LEU A 13 -36.93 26.78 -22.71
N LEU A 14 -37.21 25.61 -23.30
CA LEU A 14 -36.35 24.43 -23.19
C LEU A 14 -36.10 23.68 -24.52
N LEU A 15 -36.30 24.30 -25.69
CA LEU A 15 -36.14 23.61 -26.99
C LEU A 15 -35.49 24.42 -28.12
N SER A 16 -34.57 25.35 -27.83
CA SER A 16 -33.87 26.11 -28.90
C SER A 16 -32.38 26.34 -28.68
N LEU A 17 -31.67 25.40 -28.02
CA LEU A 17 -30.21 25.49 -27.83
C LEU A 17 -29.41 24.29 -28.38
N SER A 18 -29.98 23.53 -29.32
CA SER A 18 -29.34 22.35 -29.92
C SER A 18 -29.25 22.36 -31.45
N PHE A 19 -29.22 23.54 -32.10
CA PHE A 19 -29.16 23.59 -33.58
C PHE A 19 -28.21 24.61 -34.25
N THR A 20 -27.24 25.19 -33.54
CA THR A 20 -26.28 26.16 -34.14
C THR A 20 -24.80 25.77 -34.08
N TYR A 21 -24.46 24.53 -33.71
CA TYR A 21 -23.05 24.12 -33.58
C TYR A 21 -22.48 23.26 -34.73
N VAL A 22 -23.23 23.06 -35.83
CA VAL A 22 -22.83 22.13 -36.93
C VAL A 22 -22.41 22.83 -38.24
N GLN A 23 -22.12 24.14 -38.25
CA GLN A 23 -21.72 24.83 -39.50
C GLN A 23 -20.50 25.77 -39.40
N ILE A 24 -19.64 25.63 -38.39
CA ILE A 24 -18.36 26.35 -38.30
C ILE A 24 -17.18 25.38 -38.53
N SER A 25 -17.22 24.66 -39.66
CA SER A 25 -16.14 23.78 -40.10
C SER A 25 -16.04 23.72 -41.62
N SER A 26 -16.04 24.88 -42.30
CA SER A 26 -15.83 24.92 -43.75
C SER A 26 -15.23 26.22 -44.33
N ARG A 27 -14.75 27.18 -43.53
CA ARG A 27 -14.23 28.46 -44.06
C ARG A 27 -12.94 28.97 -43.43
N LEU A 28 -11.95 28.10 -43.27
CA LEU A 28 -10.54 28.51 -43.14
C LEU A 28 -9.68 27.65 -44.05
N ASN A 29 -9.91 27.76 -45.37
CA ASN A 29 -9.04 27.16 -46.36
C ASN A 29 -9.02 28.01 -47.64
N ARG A 30 -8.26 29.12 -47.60
CA ARG A 30 -7.80 29.87 -48.79
C ARG A 30 -6.50 30.62 -48.44
N SER A 31 -5.39 30.14 -48.97
CA SER A 31 -4.14 30.92 -49.13
C SER A 31 -4.29 31.95 -50.26
N PRO A 32 -3.42 32.96 -50.29
CA PRO A 32 -2.79 33.39 -51.54
C PRO A 32 -1.25 33.33 -51.49
N ALA A 33 -0.68 32.92 -52.62
CA ALA A 33 0.72 33.05 -53.06
C ALA A 33 1.10 34.54 -53.28
N ALA A 34 2.32 35.06 -53.47
CA ALA A 34 3.76 34.70 -53.48
C ALA A 34 4.50 36.07 -53.32
N THR A 35 5.79 36.24 -52.98
CA THR A 35 6.95 36.16 -53.90
C THR A 35 8.24 36.59 -53.15
N THR A 36 9.29 35.75 -53.26
CA THR A 36 10.76 35.99 -53.23
C THR A 36 11.46 36.83 -52.14
N ALA A 37 12.39 36.20 -51.40
CA ALA A 37 13.85 36.36 -51.62
C ALA A 37 14.64 35.31 -50.80
N ALA A 38 15.68 34.78 -51.41
CA ALA A 38 16.49 33.65 -50.95
C ALA A 38 17.53 34.04 -49.88
N SER A 39 17.81 33.10 -48.96
CA SER A 39 19.12 32.93 -48.33
C SER A 39 19.12 31.59 -47.60
N SER A 40 20.04 30.72 -48.00
CA SER A 40 20.33 29.41 -47.42
C SER A 40 20.71 29.53 -45.94
N ASP A 41 20.22 28.61 -45.11
CA ASP A 41 21.10 27.74 -44.31
C ASP A 41 20.33 26.56 -43.71
N ASN A 42 20.94 25.40 -43.84
CA ASN A 42 20.42 24.06 -43.64
C ASN A 42 20.87 23.57 -42.26
N VAL A 43 19.96 23.42 -41.28
CA VAL A 43 20.19 22.57 -40.11
C VAL A 43 18.95 21.75 -39.81
N ASN A 44 19.17 20.44 -39.89
CA ASN A 44 18.27 19.32 -39.80
C ASN A 44 17.69 19.18 -38.37
N GLN A 45 16.37 19.28 -38.20
CA GLN A 45 15.66 18.81 -36.99
C GLN A 45 14.89 17.52 -37.33
N PRO A 46 15.04 16.41 -36.56
CA PRO A 46 14.22 15.23 -36.77
C PRO A 46 12.83 15.37 -36.15
N ALA A 47 11.87 14.79 -36.86
CA ALA A 47 10.43 14.71 -36.60
C ALA A 47 10.06 13.83 -35.37
N PRO A 48 8.80 13.89 -34.88
CA PRO A 48 8.38 13.21 -33.66
C PRO A 48 8.11 11.71 -33.89
N ALA A 49 8.64 10.88 -33.00
CA ALA A 49 8.43 9.44 -33.00
C ALA A 49 6.99 9.07 -32.60
N GLN A 50 6.36 8.26 -33.45
CA GLN A 50 5.01 7.71 -33.29
C GLN A 50 4.98 6.64 -32.18
N LEU A 51 3.87 6.64 -31.42
CA LEU A 51 3.48 5.60 -30.48
C LEU A 51 3.42 4.23 -31.19
N ALA A 52 4.26 3.30 -30.76
CA ALA A 52 4.13 1.88 -31.07
C ALA A 52 3.38 1.17 -29.91
N THR A 53 2.34 0.44 -30.30
CA THR A 53 1.48 -0.40 -29.45
C THR A 53 2.27 -1.54 -28.82
N ALA A 54 2.20 -1.68 -27.49
CA ALA A 54 2.83 -2.76 -26.73
C ALA A 54 2.01 -4.05 -26.79
N THR A 55 2.60 -5.11 -27.32
CA THR A 55 2.18 -6.51 -27.10
C THR A 55 2.76 -7.04 -25.78
N PRO A 56 2.15 -8.08 -25.16
CA PRO A 56 2.53 -8.53 -23.82
C PRO A 56 3.84 -9.35 -23.87
N HIS A 57 4.86 -8.89 -23.16
CA HIS A 57 6.10 -9.63 -22.95
C HIS A 57 5.89 -10.71 -21.89
N GLN A 58 5.79 -11.97 -22.35
CA GLN A 58 6.15 -13.12 -21.54
C GLN A 58 7.65 -13.40 -21.67
N ASN A 59 8.22 -13.85 -20.55
CA ASN A 59 9.47 -14.59 -20.37
C ASN A 59 10.80 -13.85 -20.57
N GLY A 60 11.39 -13.52 -19.42
CA GLY A 60 12.80 -13.14 -19.27
C GLY A 60 13.32 -13.47 -17.87
N GLN A 61 13.06 -14.69 -17.37
CA GLN A 61 13.77 -15.19 -16.19
C GLN A 61 15.18 -15.61 -16.63
N ALA A 62 16.12 -14.68 -16.49
CA ALA A 62 17.54 -15.01 -16.53
C ALA A 62 17.88 -15.84 -15.28
N GLN A 63 18.48 -16.98 -15.56
CA GLN A 63 18.72 -18.11 -14.68
C GLN A 63 19.77 -17.77 -13.60
N LEU A 64 19.34 -17.60 -12.36
CA LEU A 64 20.19 -17.84 -11.19
C LEU A 64 20.16 -19.34 -10.92
N ALA A 65 21.20 -20.05 -11.36
CA ALA A 65 21.39 -21.48 -11.13
C ALA A 65 21.69 -21.74 -9.64
N GLY A 66 20.63 -21.79 -8.84
CA GLY A 66 20.56 -22.43 -7.53
C GLY A 66 19.26 -23.24 -7.51
N VAL A 67 19.30 -24.48 -7.00
CA VAL A 67 18.19 -25.44 -7.04
C VAL A 67 16.92 -24.81 -6.43
N GLN A 68 16.02 -24.31 -7.28
CA GLN A 68 14.67 -23.93 -6.86
C GLN A 68 13.89 -25.22 -6.66
N SER A 69 13.39 -25.40 -5.44
CA SER A 69 12.49 -26.51 -5.11
C SER A 69 11.17 -26.34 -5.86
N ASN A 70 10.64 -27.43 -6.44
CA ASN A 70 9.27 -27.50 -6.96
C ASN A 70 8.28 -28.07 -5.92
N GLU A 71 8.69 -28.12 -4.65
CA GLU A 71 7.86 -28.64 -3.57
C GLU A 71 6.72 -27.67 -3.26
N VAL A 72 5.49 -28.18 -3.29
CA VAL A 72 4.28 -27.40 -2.98
C VAL A 72 3.90 -27.62 -1.53
N TYR A 73 4.01 -26.57 -0.72
CA TYR A 73 3.60 -26.57 0.69
C TYR A 73 2.13 -26.20 0.86
N TYR A 74 1.63 -25.32 -0.01
CA TYR A 74 0.24 -24.89 -0.01
C TYR A 74 -0.17 -24.31 -1.36
N GLN A 75 -1.48 -24.41 -1.64
CA GLN A 75 -2.12 -23.89 -2.84
C GLN A 75 -3.33 -23.04 -2.45
N ASN A 76 -3.75 -22.12 -3.32
CA ASN A 76 -4.94 -21.28 -3.10
C ASN A 76 -4.94 -20.56 -1.75
N LYS A 77 -3.75 -20.13 -1.31
CA LYS A 77 -3.50 -19.45 -0.05
C LYS A 77 -2.37 -18.45 -0.25
N ILE A 78 -2.38 -17.36 0.51
CA ILE A 78 -1.31 -16.36 0.51
C ILE A 78 -0.83 -16.17 1.94
N VAL A 79 0.47 -16.31 2.18
CA VAL A 79 1.09 -15.90 3.45
C VAL A 79 1.59 -14.47 3.29
N VAL A 80 1.17 -13.56 4.18
CA VAL A 80 1.58 -12.16 4.14
C VAL A 80 2.64 -11.93 5.20
N LEU A 81 3.85 -11.54 4.79
CA LEU A 81 4.97 -11.25 5.68
C LEU A 81 4.95 -9.78 6.08
N ILE A 82 5.23 -9.49 7.34
CA ILE A 82 5.40 -8.13 7.86
C ILE A 82 6.83 -7.94 8.36
N TYR A 83 7.46 -6.90 7.82
CA TYR A 83 8.73 -6.31 8.24
C TYR A 83 8.50 -4.86 8.69
N HIS A 84 9.47 -4.29 9.41
CA HIS A 84 9.43 -2.87 9.79
C HIS A 84 10.75 -2.20 9.44
N HIS A 85 11.76 -2.37 10.29
CA HIS A 85 13.05 -1.69 10.14
C HIS A 85 14.13 -2.67 9.66
N ILE A 86 14.98 -2.21 8.74
CA ILE A 86 16.19 -2.95 8.32
C ILE A 86 17.42 -2.14 8.75
N ASP A 87 18.26 -2.69 9.64
CA ASP A 87 19.44 -1.95 10.12
C ASP A 87 20.62 -2.89 10.33
N VAL A 88 21.81 -2.40 10.01
CA VAL A 88 23.08 -3.09 10.26
C VAL A 88 23.27 -3.40 11.75
N LYS A 89 22.64 -2.63 12.63
CA LYS A 89 22.55 -2.96 14.05
C LYS A 89 21.22 -3.62 14.37
N GLU A 90 21.28 -4.91 14.70
CA GLU A 90 20.13 -5.64 15.24
C GLU A 90 19.85 -5.23 16.68
N GLU A 91 19.34 -4.01 16.86
CA GLU A 91 18.82 -3.54 18.13
C GLU A 91 17.55 -4.33 18.51
N PRO A 92 17.23 -4.49 19.80
CA PRO A 92 16.01 -5.16 20.23
C PRO A 92 14.76 -4.53 19.61
N GLY A 93 13.89 -5.36 19.03
CA GLY A 93 12.63 -4.91 18.44
C GLY A 93 12.33 -5.59 17.10
N LEU A 94 11.60 -4.87 16.24
CA LEU A 94 11.18 -5.33 14.91
C LEU A 94 12.23 -4.93 13.85
N VAL A 95 13.50 -5.20 14.17
CA VAL A 95 14.67 -4.87 13.35
C VAL A 95 15.31 -6.16 12.82
N ILE A 96 15.70 -6.15 11.55
CA ILE A 96 16.45 -7.23 10.89
C ILE A 96 17.68 -6.63 10.18
N SER A 97 18.79 -7.34 10.12
CA SER A 97 19.96 -6.91 9.34
C SER A 97 19.71 -7.01 7.83
N PRO A 98 20.35 -6.16 7.01
CA PRO A 98 20.32 -6.32 5.54
C PRO A 98 20.76 -7.72 5.10
N GLU A 99 21.78 -8.29 5.74
CA GLU A 99 22.30 -9.63 5.43
C GLU A 99 21.27 -10.73 5.73
N ARG A 100 20.55 -10.60 6.86
CA ARG A 100 19.50 -11.57 7.21
C ARG A 100 18.29 -11.41 6.30
N PHE A 101 17.88 -10.19 5.99
CA PHE A 101 16.80 -9.95 5.03
C PHE A 101 17.14 -10.56 3.66
N ALA A 102 18.34 -10.33 3.14
CA ALA A 102 18.80 -10.96 1.89
C ALA A 102 18.75 -12.50 1.97
N SER A 103 19.21 -13.08 3.08
CA SER A 103 19.18 -14.54 3.31
C SER A 103 17.76 -15.10 3.38
N GLU A 104 16.80 -14.33 3.90
CA GLU A 104 15.39 -14.71 3.89
C GLU A 104 14.82 -14.69 2.47
N LEU A 105 15.14 -13.69 1.65
CA LEU A 105 14.71 -13.67 0.25
C LEU A 105 15.31 -14.83 -0.57
N ASP A 106 16.58 -15.17 -0.33
CA ASP A 106 17.23 -16.32 -0.96
C ASP A 106 16.58 -17.63 -0.53
N MET A 107 16.21 -17.75 0.74
CA MET A 107 15.44 -18.88 1.24
C MET A 107 14.08 -18.96 0.55
N LEU A 108 13.37 -17.83 0.38
CA LEU A 108 12.07 -17.82 -0.30
C LEU A 108 12.19 -18.38 -1.72
N LEU A 109 13.21 -17.94 -2.49
CA LEU A 109 13.48 -18.45 -3.84
C LEU A 109 13.86 -19.93 -3.84
N ALA A 110 14.81 -20.33 -2.99
CA ALA A 110 15.31 -21.70 -2.95
C ALA A 110 14.21 -22.72 -2.58
N ARG A 111 13.27 -22.32 -1.74
CA ARG A 111 12.14 -23.15 -1.33
C ARG A 111 10.95 -23.10 -2.29
N GLY A 112 11.00 -22.32 -3.37
CA GLY A 112 9.91 -22.24 -4.34
C GLY A 112 8.70 -21.44 -3.85
N TYR A 113 8.92 -20.45 -2.97
CA TYR A 113 7.90 -19.45 -2.66
C TYR A 113 7.80 -18.43 -3.79
N HIS A 114 6.58 -18.03 -4.12
CA HIS A 114 6.31 -17.07 -5.17
C HIS A 114 5.88 -15.74 -4.56
N VAL A 115 6.74 -14.73 -4.63
CA VAL A 115 6.41 -13.38 -4.13
C VAL A 115 5.44 -12.71 -5.10
N ILE A 116 4.26 -12.32 -4.60
CA ILE A 116 3.18 -11.72 -5.38
C ILE A 116 2.97 -10.24 -5.05
N SER A 117 2.34 -9.50 -5.95
CA SER A 117 1.94 -8.10 -5.73
C SER A 117 0.66 -7.97 -4.90
N LEU A 118 0.40 -6.76 -4.39
CA LEU A 118 -0.86 -6.45 -3.72
C LEU A 118 -2.07 -6.61 -4.65
N ASP A 119 -1.91 -6.28 -5.94
CA ASP A 119 -2.96 -6.46 -6.94
C ASP A 119 -3.30 -7.95 -7.12
N GLN A 120 -2.30 -8.85 -7.13
CA GLN A 120 -2.56 -10.29 -7.17
C GLN A 120 -3.29 -10.78 -5.92
N LEU A 121 -2.98 -10.24 -4.73
CA LEU A 121 -3.74 -10.54 -3.52
C LEU A 121 -5.19 -10.05 -3.64
N ARG A 122 -5.41 -8.81 -4.13
CA ARG A 122 -6.75 -8.27 -4.36
C ARG A 122 -7.53 -9.15 -5.33
N ASP A 123 -6.92 -9.54 -6.43
CA ASP A 123 -7.56 -10.33 -7.47
C ASP A 123 -7.89 -11.75 -6.96
N PHE A 124 -7.01 -12.34 -6.13
CA PHE A 124 -7.28 -13.59 -5.43
C PHE A 124 -8.53 -13.53 -4.55
N LEU A 125 -8.68 -12.46 -3.75
CA LEU A 125 -9.88 -12.24 -2.94
C LEU A 125 -11.14 -12.06 -3.80
N ASN A 126 -10.99 -11.61 -5.05
CA ASN A 126 -12.08 -11.45 -6.02
C ASN A 126 -12.29 -12.67 -6.94
N GLY A 127 -11.69 -13.82 -6.62
CA GLY A 127 -11.89 -15.08 -7.38
C GLY A 127 -10.76 -15.45 -8.34
N GLY A 128 -9.77 -14.58 -8.53
CA GLY A 128 -8.55 -14.89 -9.30
C GLY A 128 -7.69 -15.99 -8.67
N SER A 129 -6.71 -16.51 -9.41
CA SER A 129 -5.75 -17.51 -8.93
C SER A 129 -4.46 -16.87 -8.42
N VAL A 130 -3.75 -17.57 -7.54
CA VAL A 130 -2.37 -17.28 -7.15
C VAL A 130 -1.49 -18.49 -7.43
N PRO A 131 -0.18 -18.31 -7.63
CA PRO A 131 0.74 -19.43 -7.69
C PRO A 131 0.71 -20.23 -6.38
N ASP A 132 1.16 -21.47 -6.46
CA ASP A 132 1.46 -22.26 -5.26
C ASP A 132 2.49 -21.52 -4.40
N ASN A 133 2.51 -21.78 -3.10
CA ASN A 133 3.46 -21.15 -2.17
C ASN A 133 3.47 -19.60 -2.25
N ALA A 134 2.34 -18.96 -2.54
CA ALA A 134 2.27 -17.51 -2.70
C ALA A 134 2.55 -16.75 -1.39
N VAL A 135 3.45 -15.77 -1.47
CA VAL A 135 3.85 -14.90 -0.36
C VAL A 135 3.72 -13.44 -0.77
N LEU A 136 3.19 -12.58 0.11
CA LEU A 136 3.22 -11.13 -0.06
C LEU A 136 4.16 -10.51 0.95
N ILE A 137 5.12 -9.69 0.52
CA ILE A 137 6.04 -8.98 1.40
C ILE A 137 5.49 -7.58 1.71
N THR A 138 5.39 -7.24 3.00
CA THR A 138 4.92 -5.93 3.47
C THR A 138 5.88 -5.31 4.47
N PHE A 139 6.00 -3.98 4.42
CA PHE A 139 6.78 -3.16 5.34
C PHE A 139 5.87 -2.11 5.97
N ASP A 140 5.86 -2.03 7.30
CA ASP A 140 5.11 -1.03 8.04
C ASP A 140 5.98 0.22 8.34
N ASP A 141 5.34 1.28 8.82
CA ASP A 141 5.89 2.56 9.29
C ASP A 141 6.41 3.55 8.24
N GLY A 142 7.09 3.09 7.19
CA GLY A 142 7.65 3.95 6.14
C GLY A 142 9.08 4.43 6.41
N TYR A 143 9.92 3.57 7.01
CA TYR A 143 11.31 3.90 7.32
C TYR A 143 12.20 4.01 6.08
N GLU A 144 13.14 4.96 6.11
CA GLU A 144 14.17 5.13 5.07
C GLU A 144 15.05 3.88 4.94
N SER A 145 15.20 3.08 5.99
CA SER A 145 15.91 1.80 5.91
C SER A 145 15.31 0.83 4.89
N VAL A 146 14.00 0.89 4.64
CA VAL A 146 13.35 0.07 3.61
C VAL A 146 13.82 0.51 2.23
N HIS A 147 13.84 1.82 1.97
CA HIS A 147 14.37 2.40 0.75
C HIS A 147 15.88 2.10 0.58
N GLN A 148 16.65 2.23 1.65
CA GLN A 148 18.11 2.06 1.60
C GLN A 148 18.55 0.59 1.47
N TYR A 149 17.90 -0.33 2.19
CA TYR A 149 18.38 -1.71 2.34
C TYR A 149 17.45 -2.77 1.75
N ALA A 150 16.12 -2.60 1.84
CA ALA A 150 15.19 -3.60 1.30
C ALA A 150 15.09 -3.51 -0.24
N LEU A 151 14.98 -2.29 -0.74
CA LEU A 151 14.81 -1.98 -2.16
C LEU A 151 15.85 -2.69 -3.06
N PRO A 152 17.17 -2.54 -2.86
CA PRO A 152 18.15 -3.17 -3.74
C PRO A 152 18.09 -4.70 -3.69
N GLU A 153 17.77 -5.30 -2.54
CA GLU A 153 17.68 -6.76 -2.40
C GLU A 153 16.44 -7.35 -3.09
N LEU A 154 15.31 -6.63 -3.04
CA LEU A 154 14.09 -7.01 -3.75
C LEU A 154 14.24 -6.84 -5.26
N GLN A 155 14.89 -5.75 -5.70
CA GLN A 155 15.18 -5.50 -7.12
C GLN A 155 16.04 -6.61 -7.75
N LYS A 156 17.10 -7.04 -7.08
CA LYS A 156 17.98 -8.15 -7.54
C LYS A 156 17.21 -9.44 -7.82
N ARG A 157 16.06 -9.62 -7.17
CA ARG A 157 15.23 -10.84 -7.22
C ARG A 157 13.89 -10.61 -7.92
N HIS A 158 13.65 -9.41 -8.46
CA HIS A 158 12.38 -9.00 -9.08
C HIS A 158 11.15 -9.26 -8.19
N MET A 159 11.29 -9.03 -6.89
CA MET A 159 10.24 -9.29 -5.91
C MET A 159 9.43 -8.02 -5.63
N PRO A 160 8.10 -8.01 -5.87
CA PRO A 160 7.26 -6.88 -5.48
C PRO A 160 7.08 -6.83 -3.95
N ALA A 161 6.75 -5.64 -3.44
CA ALA A 161 6.48 -5.45 -2.02
C ALA A 161 5.46 -4.32 -1.77
N VAL A 162 4.93 -4.25 -0.56
CA VAL A 162 4.01 -3.18 -0.12
C VAL A 162 4.66 -2.37 0.99
N ALA A 163 4.64 -1.04 0.87
CA ALA A 163 5.05 -0.14 1.94
C ALA A 163 3.82 0.55 2.55
N PHE A 164 3.45 0.18 3.78
CA PHE A 164 2.42 0.85 4.55
C PHE A 164 3.03 2.05 5.28
N THR A 165 2.66 3.26 4.85
CA THR A 165 3.32 4.51 5.24
C THR A 165 2.55 5.27 6.29
N ILE A 166 3.21 5.71 7.36
CA ILE A 166 2.66 6.73 8.25
C ILE A 166 2.89 8.09 7.58
N VAL A 167 1.87 8.59 6.89
CA VAL A 167 2.03 9.71 5.94
C VAL A 167 2.60 10.97 6.59
N LYS A 168 2.21 11.27 7.84
CA LYS A 168 2.72 12.46 8.54
C LYS A 168 4.24 12.49 8.69
N TYR A 169 4.93 11.36 8.66
CA TYR A 169 6.38 11.32 8.87
C TYR A 169 7.19 11.22 7.59
N VAL A 170 6.58 11.14 6.41
CA VAL A 170 7.31 11.09 5.13
C VAL A 170 8.30 12.26 5.01
N GLY A 171 9.56 11.92 4.72
CA GLY A 171 10.67 12.87 4.61
C GLY A 171 11.17 13.45 5.94
N GLN A 172 10.65 12.99 7.09
CA GLN A 172 10.99 13.53 8.39
C GLN A 172 11.89 12.58 9.20
N LYS A 173 12.51 13.15 10.22
CA LYS A 173 13.23 12.41 11.25
C LYS A 173 12.46 12.47 12.57
N ARG A 174 12.23 11.32 13.20
CA ARG A 174 11.56 11.22 14.51
C ARG A 174 12.45 10.46 15.49
N GLY A 175 13.14 11.20 16.36
CA GLY A 175 14.20 10.63 17.20
C GLY A 175 15.35 10.12 16.33
N ASN A 176 15.66 8.83 16.45
CA ASN A 176 16.69 8.17 15.64
C ASN A 176 16.14 7.54 14.35
N LEU A 177 14.83 7.55 14.15
CA LEU A 177 14.19 6.95 12.98
C LEU A 177 14.09 7.98 11.86
N GLN A 178 14.60 7.62 10.69
CA GLN A 178 14.45 8.37 9.45
C GLN A 178 13.36 7.70 8.60
N TYR A 179 12.50 8.51 8.00
CA TYR A 179 11.44 8.05 7.09
C TYR A 179 11.80 8.46 5.67
N TYR A 180 11.42 7.65 4.69
CA TYR A 180 11.69 7.98 3.31
C TYR A 180 10.91 9.20 2.85
N SER A 181 11.48 9.93 1.89
CA SER A 181 10.80 11.04 1.22
C SER A 181 9.83 10.53 0.15
N TRP A 182 9.03 11.44 -0.42
CA TRP A 182 8.23 11.11 -1.59
C TRP A 182 9.06 10.77 -2.82
N ASP A 183 10.30 11.30 -2.93
CA ASP A 183 11.24 10.88 -3.97
C ASP A 183 11.67 9.42 -3.76
N GLY A 184 12.07 9.05 -2.54
CA GLY A 184 12.39 7.66 -2.21
C GLY A 184 11.19 6.72 -2.43
N ALA A 185 9.97 7.17 -2.12
CA ALA A 185 8.76 6.42 -2.44
C ALA A 185 8.53 6.22 -3.95
N ARG A 186 8.85 7.22 -4.78
CA ARG A 186 8.80 7.10 -6.25
C ARG A 186 9.86 6.12 -6.78
N GLU A 187 11.07 6.15 -6.22
CA GLU A 187 12.14 5.20 -6.57
C GLU A 187 11.74 3.76 -6.21
N MET A 188 11.18 3.55 -5.01
CA MET A 188 10.62 2.25 -4.63
C MET A 188 9.48 1.82 -5.56
N ALA A 189 8.58 2.72 -5.93
CA ALA A 189 7.48 2.41 -6.83
C ALA A 189 7.97 1.96 -8.22
N ALA A 190 9.00 2.62 -8.76
CA ALA A 190 9.65 2.23 -10.02
C ALA A 190 10.30 0.84 -9.95
N ALA A 191 10.60 0.36 -8.75
CA ALA A 191 11.20 -0.94 -8.48
C ALA A 191 10.20 -2.07 -8.16
N GLY A 192 8.89 -1.79 -8.21
CA GLY A 192 7.85 -2.78 -7.93
C GLY A 192 7.28 -2.73 -6.51
N PHE A 193 7.56 -1.68 -5.74
CA PHE A 193 6.77 -1.41 -4.54
C PHE A 193 5.40 -0.81 -4.88
N THR A 194 4.43 -1.07 -4.02
CA THR A 194 3.19 -0.29 -3.93
C THR A 194 3.11 0.37 -2.58
N THR A 195 2.95 1.69 -2.53
CA THR A 195 2.77 2.42 -1.28
C THR A 195 1.29 2.47 -0.90
N GLN A 196 0.97 2.14 0.35
CA GLN A 196 -0.38 2.09 0.91
C GLN A 196 -0.41 2.73 2.30
N SER A 197 -1.58 2.81 2.94
CA SER A 197 -1.73 3.59 4.18
C SER A 197 -1.35 2.82 5.44
N HIS A 198 -0.61 3.48 6.33
CA HIS A 198 -0.48 3.15 7.75
C HIS A 198 -1.03 4.28 8.63
N THR A 199 -2.15 4.86 8.19
CA THR A 199 -2.76 6.11 8.72
C THR A 199 -1.97 7.36 8.36
N TYR A 200 -2.58 8.53 8.56
CA TYR A 200 -1.86 9.80 8.47
C TYR A 200 -1.09 10.06 9.77
N ASN A 201 -1.78 10.06 10.91
CA ASN A 201 -1.19 10.35 12.23
C ASN A 201 -1.91 9.63 13.39
N LEU A 202 -2.35 8.39 13.19
CA LEU A 202 -3.01 7.59 14.23
C LEU A 202 -2.16 6.40 14.72
N HIS A 203 -0.87 6.41 14.40
CA HIS A 203 0.11 5.44 14.90
C HIS A 203 0.61 5.81 16.31
N ASP A 204 -0.29 5.84 17.29
CA ASP A 204 0.02 6.13 18.69
C ASP A 204 -0.93 5.42 19.67
N PHE A 205 -0.67 5.59 20.95
CA PHE A 205 -1.51 5.15 22.07
C PHE A 205 -2.15 6.36 22.75
N GLY A 206 -3.33 6.16 23.34
CA GLY A 206 -3.98 7.17 24.15
C GLY A 206 -4.87 6.58 25.24
N PRO A 207 -5.33 7.42 26.18
CA PRO A 207 -6.25 7.02 27.23
C PRO A 207 -7.65 6.79 26.65
N LEU A 208 -7.99 5.53 26.36
CA LEU A 208 -9.27 5.16 25.76
C LEU A 208 -10.42 5.31 26.76
N ALA A 209 -11.61 5.60 26.26
CA ALA A 209 -12.84 5.66 27.05
C ALA A 209 -13.17 4.35 27.78
N SER A 210 -12.62 3.22 27.31
CA SER A 210 -12.69 1.92 28.00
C SER A 210 -11.88 1.85 29.31
N GLY A 211 -11.18 2.92 29.69
CA GLY A 211 -10.40 3.01 30.92
C GLY A 211 -8.99 2.43 30.83
N LYS A 212 -8.49 2.11 29.63
CA LYS A 212 -7.13 1.59 29.39
C LYS A 212 -6.38 2.50 28.43
N ASN A 213 -5.07 2.61 28.57
CA ASN A 213 -4.24 3.10 27.47
C ASN A 213 -4.21 2.05 26.36
N GLY A 214 -4.43 2.46 25.12
CA GLY A 214 -4.47 1.55 23.97
C GLY A 214 -4.30 2.28 22.64
N PRO A 215 -4.16 1.53 21.53
CA PRO A 215 -4.05 2.08 20.18
C PRO A 215 -5.20 3.03 19.85
N LEU A 216 -4.91 4.15 19.18
CA LEU A 216 -5.92 5.15 18.84
C LEU A 216 -7.03 4.61 17.93
N LEU A 217 -6.78 3.54 17.16
CA LEU A 217 -7.81 2.90 16.33
C LEU A 217 -8.72 1.93 17.10
N ASN A 218 -8.50 1.68 18.40
CA ASN A 218 -9.36 0.76 19.17
C ASN A 218 -10.64 1.39 19.72
N GLY A 219 -10.73 2.71 19.80
CA GLY A 219 -11.93 3.40 20.25
C GLY A 219 -11.71 4.87 20.62
N PRO A 220 -12.78 5.57 21.04
CA PRO A 220 -12.71 6.96 21.46
C PRO A 220 -11.76 7.16 22.64
N LEU A 221 -11.09 8.30 22.67
CA LEU A 221 -10.37 8.77 23.86
C LEU A 221 -11.34 9.11 25.00
N LYS A 222 -10.85 9.14 26.23
CA LYS A 222 -11.64 9.55 27.40
C LYS A 222 -12.23 10.96 27.18
N GLY A 223 -13.55 11.06 27.24
CA GLY A 223 -14.29 12.31 27.02
C GLY A 223 -14.61 12.62 25.55
N GLN A 224 -14.14 11.82 24.60
CA GLN A 224 -14.48 11.95 23.18
C GLN A 224 -15.79 11.21 22.88
N SER A 225 -16.70 11.85 22.13
CA SER A 225 -17.91 11.16 21.66
C SER A 225 -17.56 10.13 20.57
N LEU A 226 -18.42 9.12 20.40
CA LEU A 226 -18.23 8.12 19.33
C LEU A 226 -18.28 8.76 17.94
N SER A 227 -19.09 9.80 17.76
CA SER A 227 -19.20 10.55 16.50
C SER A 227 -17.91 11.31 16.18
N ASP A 228 -17.36 12.03 17.16
CA ASP A 228 -16.11 12.78 16.98
C ASP A 228 -14.95 11.83 16.71
N TYR A 229 -14.92 10.69 17.42
CA TYR A 229 -13.96 9.64 17.17
C TYR A 229 -14.04 9.10 15.74
N ARG A 230 -15.24 8.72 15.29
CA ARG A 230 -15.44 8.21 13.92
C ARG A 230 -15.01 9.25 12.89
N ASN A 231 -15.38 10.52 13.07
CA ASN A 231 -14.99 11.60 12.16
C ASN A 231 -13.47 11.81 12.13
N MET A 232 -12.81 11.83 13.30
CA MET A 232 -11.35 11.92 13.39
C MET A 232 -10.66 10.80 12.62
N VAL A 233 -11.09 9.54 12.81
CA VAL A 233 -10.52 8.39 12.11
C VAL A 233 -10.77 8.48 10.60
N TYR A 234 -12.00 8.80 10.19
CA TYR A 234 -12.34 8.96 8.78
C TYR A 234 -11.48 10.03 8.09
N GLN A 235 -11.34 11.21 8.70
CA GLN A 235 -10.57 12.31 8.12
C GLN A 235 -9.07 11.99 8.04
N ASP A 236 -8.52 11.34 9.07
CA ASP A 236 -7.11 10.92 9.07
C ASP A 236 -6.84 9.89 7.95
N LEU A 237 -7.69 8.87 7.85
CA LEU A 237 -7.57 7.81 6.84
C LEU A 237 -7.79 8.36 5.43
N LYS A 238 -8.82 9.19 5.21
CA LYS A 238 -9.05 9.86 3.93
C LYS A 238 -7.85 10.70 3.51
N ARG A 239 -7.32 11.51 4.43
CA ARG A 239 -6.14 12.34 4.18
C ARG A 239 -4.93 11.49 3.81
N SER A 240 -4.68 10.41 4.53
CA SER A 240 -3.56 9.51 4.24
C SER A 240 -3.63 8.94 2.81
N ARG A 241 -4.84 8.53 2.40
CA ARG A 241 -5.12 8.00 1.05
C ARG A 241 -4.85 9.05 -0.02
N GLU A 242 -5.44 10.23 0.14
CA GLU A 242 -5.36 11.33 -0.83
C GLU A 242 -3.95 11.88 -0.98
N GLU A 243 -3.18 12.00 0.11
CA GLU A 243 -1.80 12.47 0.02
C GLU A 243 -0.91 11.47 -0.73
N ILE A 244 -1.01 10.16 -0.43
CA ILE A 244 -0.25 9.13 -1.16
C ILE A 244 -0.64 9.13 -2.64
N GLU A 245 -1.95 9.14 -2.95
CA GLU A 245 -2.46 9.17 -4.33
C GLU A 245 -1.91 10.40 -5.09
N SER A 246 -1.89 11.57 -4.44
CA SER A 246 -1.40 12.82 -5.07
C SER A 246 0.10 12.78 -5.38
N HIS A 247 0.91 12.15 -4.52
CA HIS A 247 2.37 12.14 -4.68
C HIS A 247 2.88 11.03 -5.59
N LEU A 248 2.16 9.91 -5.67
CA LEU A 248 2.60 8.70 -6.37
C LEU A 248 1.76 8.35 -7.59
N GLN A 249 0.58 8.97 -7.78
CA GLN A 249 -0.32 8.70 -8.89
C GLN A 249 -0.71 7.22 -8.99
N GLN A 250 -0.82 6.55 -7.84
CA GLN A 250 -1.23 5.15 -7.69
C GLN A 250 -2.44 5.05 -6.77
N PRO A 251 -3.38 4.12 -7.02
CA PRO A 251 -4.56 3.96 -6.18
C PRO A 251 -4.18 3.44 -4.79
N VAL A 252 -4.80 4.01 -3.75
CA VAL A 252 -4.63 3.54 -2.38
C VAL A 252 -5.93 2.94 -1.88
N TYR A 253 -5.90 1.63 -1.61
CA TYR A 253 -7.08 0.84 -1.25
C TYR A 253 -6.81 -0.16 -0.12
N ALA A 254 -5.57 -0.24 0.37
CA ALA A 254 -5.18 -1.08 1.48
C ALA A 254 -4.68 -0.26 2.69
N LEU A 255 -4.99 -0.77 3.88
CA LEU A 255 -4.60 -0.20 5.17
C LEU A 255 -3.92 -1.29 6.01
N ALA A 256 -2.73 -1.04 6.53
CA ALA A 256 -2.26 -1.80 7.69
C ALA A 256 -2.67 -1.05 8.95
N LEU A 257 -3.31 -1.73 9.91
CA LEU A 257 -3.66 -1.11 11.18
C LEU A 257 -2.39 -0.95 12.04
N PRO A 258 -2.10 0.24 12.58
CA PRO A 258 -1.10 0.41 13.62
C PRO A 258 -1.25 -0.64 14.73
N PHE A 259 -0.16 -1.32 15.05
CA PHE A 259 -0.12 -2.41 16.05
C PHE A 259 -1.04 -3.61 15.73
N GLY A 260 -1.62 -3.65 14.52
CA GLY A 260 -2.61 -4.63 14.10
C GLY A 260 -3.98 -4.50 14.76
N ALA A 261 -4.28 -3.37 15.38
CA ALA A 261 -5.44 -3.19 16.23
C ALA A 261 -6.41 -2.13 15.68
N GLY A 262 -7.70 -2.48 15.60
CA GLY A 262 -8.76 -1.58 15.15
C GLY A 262 -10.13 -2.03 15.64
N GLY A 263 -10.91 -1.10 16.21
CA GLY A 263 -12.29 -1.33 16.61
C GLY A 263 -13.27 -1.22 15.44
N GLN A 264 -14.49 -1.74 15.62
CA GLN A 264 -15.53 -1.75 14.58
C GLN A 264 -15.77 -0.36 13.95
N THR A 265 -15.81 0.70 14.78
CA THR A 265 -16.01 2.07 14.31
C THR A 265 -14.85 2.56 13.44
N ALA A 266 -13.61 2.18 13.76
CA ALA A 266 -12.45 2.53 12.94
C ALA A 266 -12.46 1.77 11.61
N ILE A 267 -12.83 0.48 11.62
CA ILE A 267 -12.98 -0.30 10.38
C ILE A 267 -14.07 0.29 9.48
N GLN A 268 -15.22 0.68 10.04
CA GLN A 268 -16.25 1.35 9.25
C GLN A 268 -15.76 2.67 8.67
N ALA A 269 -15.06 3.49 9.47
CA ALA A 269 -14.46 4.72 8.98
C ALA A 269 -13.42 4.48 7.87
N ALA A 270 -12.66 3.37 7.93
CA ALA A 270 -11.73 2.97 6.89
C ALA A 270 -12.45 2.60 5.58
N VAL A 271 -13.52 1.80 5.66
CA VAL A 271 -14.36 1.47 4.50
C VAL A 271 -14.92 2.74 3.86
N ASP A 272 -15.48 3.63 4.68
CA ASP A 272 -16.06 4.89 4.21
C ASP A 272 -14.99 5.82 3.61
N ALA A 273 -13.74 5.73 4.07
CA ALA A 273 -12.59 6.45 3.52
C ALA A 273 -12.02 5.84 2.22
N GLY A 274 -12.55 4.70 1.77
CA GLY A 274 -12.20 4.05 0.50
C GLY A 274 -11.29 2.81 0.62
N PHE A 275 -10.96 2.36 1.83
CA PHE A 275 -10.14 1.17 2.03
C PHE A 275 -10.97 -0.11 1.85
N LYS A 276 -10.45 -1.01 1.02
CA LYS A 276 -11.10 -2.29 0.65
C LYS A 276 -10.41 -3.49 1.28
N ILE A 277 -9.13 -3.33 1.62
CA ILE A 277 -8.31 -4.36 2.25
C ILE A 277 -7.70 -3.79 3.53
N VAL A 278 -7.79 -4.52 4.63
CA VAL A 278 -7.21 -4.11 5.92
C VAL A 278 -6.38 -5.26 6.48
N PHE A 279 -5.13 -4.97 6.83
CA PHE A 279 -4.20 -5.92 7.43
C PHE A 279 -4.10 -5.74 8.95
N THR A 280 -4.03 -6.86 9.66
CA THR A 280 -3.81 -6.96 11.10
C THR A 280 -2.44 -7.58 11.38
N THR A 281 -2.08 -7.75 12.65
CA THR A 281 -0.89 -8.53 13.05
C THR A 281 -1.24 -9.95 13.52
N HIS A 282 -2.50 -10.38 13.32
CA HIS A 282 -2.92 -11.72 13.68
C HIS A 282 -2.18 -12.74 12.81
N TYR A 283 -1.54 -13.70 13.47
CA TYR A 283 -0.82 -14.77 12.80
C TYR A 283 -1.79 -15.67 12.03
N GLY A 284 -1.49 -15.94 10.76
CA GLY A 284 -2.32 -16.81 9.94
C GLY A 284 -2.02 -16.68 8.44
N VAL A 285 -2.95 -17.20 7.64
CA VAL A 285 -2.87 -17.26 6.18
C VAL A 285 -4.13 -16.68 5.55
N VAL A 286 -3.98 -16.02 4.40
CA VAL A 286 -5.11 -15.51 3.61
C VAL A 286 -5.66 -16.64 2.76
N THR A 287 -6.98 -16.80 2.79
CA THR A 287 -7.75 -17.75 1.99
C THR A 287 -8.86 -17.00 1.25
N ARG A 288 -9.57 -17.66 0.34
CA ARG A 288 -10.74 -17.06 -0.33
C ARG A 288 -11.88 -16.68 0.64
N GLN A 289 -11.91 -17.30 1.82
CA GLN A 289 -12.92 -17.06 2.85
C GLN A 289 -12.47 -16.03 3.89
N SER A 290 -11.25 -15.51 3.78
CA SER A 290 -10.75 -14.51 4.70
C SER A 290 -11.55 -13.21 4.60
N ASN A 291 -11.84 -12.59 5.75
CA ASN A 291 -12.42 -11.25 5.78
C ASN A 291 -11.41 -10.24 5.21
N PRO A 292 -11.69 -9.57 4.08
CA PRO A 292 -10.76 -8.60 3.48
C PRO A 292 -10.46 -7.42 4.41
N LEU A 293 -11.31 -7.15 5.41
CA LEU A 293 -11.13 -6.08 6.40
C LEU A 293 -10.38 -6.54 7.66
N ALA A 294 -9.80 -7.75 7.66
CA ALA A 294 -9.00 -8.26 8.78
C ALA A 294 -8.02 -9.36 8.32
N LEU A 295 -7.18 -9.07 7.33
CA LEU A 295 -6.22 -10.04 6.81
C LEU A 295 -5.09 -10.33 7.82
N PRO A 296 -4.72 -11.61 8.02
CA PRO A 296 -3.63 -12.00 8.90
C PRO A 296 -2.25 -11.74 8.26
N ARG A 297 -1.22 -11.63 9.11
CA ARG A 297 0.19 -11.49 8.71
C ARG A 297 1.11 -12.33 9.60
N VAL A 298 2.20 -12.81 9.03
CA VAL A 298 3.29 -13.53 9.73
C VAL A 298 4.43 -12.55 9.97
N ASN A 299 4.79 -12.36 11.24
CA ASN A 299 5.93 -11.50 11.57
C ASN A 299 7.24 -12.15 11.09
N ALA A 300 7.88 -11.48 10.14
CA ALA A 300 9.16 -11.87 9.58
C ALA A 300 10.31 -10.99 10.10
N GLY A 301 10.00 -9.85 10.72
CA GLY A 301 10.97 -8.93 11.30
C GLY A 301 11.25 -9.20 12.79
N GLY A 302 12.52 -9.43 13.13
CA GLY A 302 12.99 -9.44 14.51
C GLY A 302 14.28 -10.24 14.69
N PRO A 303 15.03 -10.03 15.78
CA PRO A 303 16.35 -10.62 15.98
C PRO A 303 16.34 -12.15 16.10
N ALA A 304 15.20 -12.74 16.44
CA ALA A 304 15.06 -14.19 16.60
C ALA A 304 14.51 -14.92 15.35
N ILE A 305 14.10 -14.18 14.32
CA ILE A 305 13.58 -14.78 13.09
C ILE A 305 14.76 -15.06 12.16
N THR A 306 15.17 -16.32 12.04
CA THR A 306 16.15 -16.78 11.03
C THR A 306 15.41 -17.22 9.76
N PRO A 307 16.09 -17.38 8.61
CA PRO A 307 15.45 -17.92 7.39
C PRO A 307 14.75 -19.27 7.62
N ALA A 308 15.38 -20.19 8.37
CA ALA A 308 14.77 -21.47 8.71
C ALA A 308 13.53 -21.31 9.61
N LYS A 309 13.57 -20.34 10.54
CA LYS A 309 12.41 -20.05 11.40
C LYS A 309 11.28 -19.42 10.60
N LEU A 310 11.59 -18.50 9.68
CA LEU A 310 10.62 -17.88 8.79
C LEU A 310 9.94 -18.93 7.90
N ASP A 311 10.69 -19.83 7.26
CA ASP A 311 10.12 -20.95 6.50
C ASP A 311 9.15 -21.78 7.34
N ALA A 312 9.53 -22.12 8.58
CA ALA A 312 8.67 -22.87 9.49
C ALA A 312 7.39 -22.10 9.85
N LEU A 313 7.48 -20.78 10.06
CA LEU A 313 6.32 -19.92 10.33
C LEU A 313 5.40 -19.84 9.10
N ILE A 314 5.95 -19.68 7.90
CA ILE A 314 5.16 -19.65 6.65
C ILE A 314 4.38 -20.97 6.49
N ARG A 315 5.05 -22.11 6.62
CA ARG A 315 4.41 -23.43 6.49
C ARG A 315 3.40 -23.71 7.61
N ALA A 316 3.70 -23.30 8.84
CA ALA A 316 2.76 -23.46 9.95
C ALA A 316 1.51 -22.58 9.77
N ALA A 317 1.66 -21.34 9.29
CA ALA A 317 0.53 -20.47 8.99
C ALA A 317 -0.36 -21.06 7.88
N ALA A 318 0.25 -21.62 6.83
CA ALA A 318 -0.46 -22.21 5.70
C ALA A 318 -1.10 -23.58 5.99
N GLY A 319 -0.78 -24.21 7.13
CA GLY A 319 -1.43 -25.42 7.61
C GLY A 319 -0.75 -26.73 7.17
N ALA A 320 0.58 -26.80 7.12
CA ALA A 320 1.26 -28.09 7.11
C ALA A 320 0.83 -28.90 8.35
N THR A 321 0.17 -30.04 8.13
CA THR A 321 -0.35 -30.92 9.18
C THR A 321 0.77 -31.56 9.97
N THR A 322 1.00 -31.07 11.18
CA THR A 322 1.32 -31.92 12.35
C THR A 322 0.47 -31.43 13.52
N SER A 323 -0.62 -32.14 13.82
CA SER A 323 -1.43 -31.96 15.03
C SER A 323 -0.78 -32.68 16.24
N PRO A 324 -1.19 -32.46 17.51
CA PRO A 324 -2.13 -31.45 18.02
C PRO A 324 -1.73 -30.76 19.37
N LYS A 325 -2.53 -29.74 19.72
CA LYS A 325 -2.76 -29.12 21.04
C LYS A 325 -1.67 -28.23 21.65
N GLY A 326 -1.91 -26.93 21.56
CA GLY A 326 -1.43 -25.93 22.51
C GLY A 326 -2.00 -24.59 22.15
N GLN A 327 -2.88 -24.05 23.00
CA GLN A 327 -3.31 -22.65 22.94
C GLN A 327 -2.07 -21.76 22.86
N GLN A 328 -1.79 -21.21 21.68
CA GLN A 328 -0.70 -20.25 21.54
C GLN A 328 -1.20 -18.91 22.10
N LYS A 329 -0.65 -18.56 23.26
CA LYS A 329 -0.81 -17.23 23.88
C LYS A 329 -0.40 -16.16 22.86
N GLN A 330 -1.14 -15.06 22.85
CA GLN A 330 -0.80 -13.86 22.09
C GLN A 330 0.69 -13.52 22.28
N PRO A 331 1.43 -13.22 21.19
CA PRO A 331 2.80 -12.73 21.33
C PRO A 331 2.79 -11.42 22.15
N PRO A 332 3.87 -11.14 22.90
CA PRO A 332 3.93 -9.99 23.78
C PRO A 332 3.67 -8.70 22.98
N THR A 333 2.77 -7.87 23.52
CA THR A 333 2.47 -6.54 23.00
C THR A 333 3.75 -5.72 22.92
N TYR A 334 4.10 -5.26 21.72
CA TYR A 334 5.18 -4.30 21.51
C TYR A 334 4.87 -3.00 22.26
N HIS A 335 5.69 -2.66 23.24
CA HIS A 335 5.67 -1.36 23.89
C HIS A 335 6.73 -0.49 23.21
N PRO A 336 6.36 0.58 22.48
CA PRO A 336 7.34 1.51 21.97
C PRO A 336 8.11 2.13 23.15
N VAL A 337 9.44 2.15 23.06
CA VAL A 337 10.31 2.82 24.02
C VAL A 337 10.03 4.32 23.93
N VAL A 338 9.17 4.83 24.81
CA VAL A 338 9.00 6.27 25.00
C VAL A 338 10.29 6.77 25.65
N ALA A 339 11.11 7.49 24.89
CA ALA A 339 12.25 8.22 25.43
C ALA A 339 11.75 9.20 26.51
N SER A 340 11.92 8.83 27.77
CA SER A 340 11.60 9.72 28.89
C SER A 340 12.55 10.91 28.87
N LYS A 341 12.02 12.11 28.59
CA LYS A 341 12.72 13.36 28.88
C LYS A 341 12.84 13.48 30.39
N LYS A 342 14.01 13.16 30.96
CA LYS A 342 14.38 13.64 32.29
C LYS A 342 14.59 15.16 32.21
N THR A 343 13.55 15.93 32.53
CA THR A 343 13.72 17.31 32.97
C THR A 343 14.48 17.32 34.29
N LYS A 344 15.77 17.69 34.25
CA LYS A 344 16.44 18.27 35.41
C LYS A 344 15.80 19.62 35.66
N ARG A 345 15.08 19.76 36.79
CA ARG A 345 14.85 21.07 37.40
C ARG A 345 16.10 21.44 38.20
N ILE A 346 16.30 22.76 38.20
CA ILE A 346 17.42 23.57 38.67
C ILE A 346 17.96 23.13 40.03
#